data_AF-A0A2U2BV59-F1
#
_entry.id   AF-A0A2U2BV59-F1
#
_cell.length_a   1.000
_cell.length_b   1.000
_cell.length_c   1.000
_cell.angle_alpha   90.00
_cell.angle_beta   90.00
_cell.angle_gamma   90.00
#
_symmetry.space_group_name_H-M   'P 1'
#
loop_
_entity.id
_entity.type
_entity.pdbx_description
1 polymer ?
#
loop_
_entity_poly.entity_id
_entity_poly.type
_entity_poly.pdbx_seq_one_letter_code
_entity_poly.pdbx_strand_id
1 'polypeptide(L)'
;MSSSAAATGMSSPGSSRRSSLDAACGCVWMAGTSPAMTAGRDSLQPIGSDWAPRRRSDELTLRARPETLRAMKVFGSALALIVVIALGAWLAFRFQPWAPEPRETDIADLTVVGEASARSLIGVQPWLEETDYRSAEALGDRLGDYLERAAAESLIAEDTVVVFPEHVGTWLVAADGPRAVYAAETVTGAMTALIAARPLAFTSNWIGSGEEDRAAAGVFRMNAARMARDYQAVFSALAQEYGVTIVAGSVVLPEPYVEDGVLRVNRNGDLYNTAAVFDPDGAIRPDLVRKAYPIPSERPFTASASAADMPVFDTPLGRLGVLVCADSWHPDVYAALEDGGAEVLAVPAFLQGDDVWDEPWGGYTTPWPGDAPRSDAGRLTEGEAWTTHALAGRIADTSAAAGLTTFLRGGLWDLGSDGRAIVSANGETRLGGDVEGGAITALFLPDET
;
A
#
# COMPACT_ATOMS: atom_id res chain seq x y z
N MET A 1 -6.66 19.80 -60.29
CA MET A 1 -8.05 19.40 -60.02
C MET A 1 -8.23 19.54 -58.51
N SER A 2 -8.66 20.70 -57.99
CA SER A 2 -10.05 21.16 -57.80
C SER A 2 -10.84 20.22 -56.88
N SER A 3 -11.64 20.60 -55.88
CA SER A 3 -11.93 21.82 -55.08
C SER A 3 -13.10 21.44 -54.15
N SER A 4 -13.34 22.21 -53.07
CA SER A 4 -14.60 22.40 -52.30
C SER A 4 -14.91 21.37 -51.20
N ALA A 5 -15.15 21.66 -49.90
CA ALA A 5 -15.71 22.78 -49.11
C ALA A 5 -17.24 22.73 -48.83
N ALA A 6 -17.57 23.06 -47.55
CA ALA A 6 -18.84 23.52 -46.92
C ALA A 6 -19.83 22.46 -46.35
N ALA A 7 -20.04 22.36 -45.02
CA ALA A 7 -20.94 23.13 -44.10
C ALA A 7 -22.38 22.52 -44.06
N THR A 8 -23.20 22.42 -42.99
CA THR A 8 -23.43 23.21 -41.75
C THR A 8 -24.56 22.53 -40.91
N GLY A 9 -24.70 22.86 -39.61
CA GLY A 9 -25.99 22.86 -38.87
C GLY A 9 -25.99 22.18 -37.48
N MET A 10 -25.61 22.83 -36.37
CA MET A 10 -26.44 23.61 -35.41
C MET A 10 -27.63 22.90 -34.75
N SER A 11 -27.56 22.70 -33.42
CA SER A 11 -28.57 23.20 -32.47
C SER A 11 -28.13 23.05 -30.99
N SER A 12 -28.20 24.17 -30.27
CA SER A 12 -28.33 24.35 -28.81
C SER A 12 -29.63 25.16 -28.62
N PRO A 13 -30.35 25.16 -27.48
CA PRO A 13 -29.90 25.97 -26.32
C PRO A 13 -30.46 25.58 -24.92
N GLY A 14 -29.94 26.27 -23.88
CA GLY A 14 -30.67 26.66 -22.65
C GLY A 14 -30.09 26.06 -21.36
N SER A 15 -29.17 26.69 -20.63
CA SER A 15 -29.23 27.91 -19.81
C SER A 15 -30.22 27.90 -18.64
N SER A 16 -29.70 27.88 -17.40
CA SER A 16 -30.13 28.83 -16.37
C SER A 16 -29.01 29.04 -15.33
N ARG A 17 -28.83 30.31 -14.93
CA ARG A 17 -27.82 30.84 -14.02
C ARG A 17 -28.46 31.22 -12.68
N ARG A 18 -27.58 31.52 -11.70
CA ARG A 18 -27.71 32.35 -10.47
C ARG A 18 -28.12 31.52 -9.25
N SER A 19 -27.60 31.76 -8.04
CA SER A 19 -26.89 32.88 -7.37
C SER A 19 -26.41 32.31 -6.02
N SER A 20 -25.16 32.44 -5.60
CA SER A 20 -24.57 33.54 -4.80
C SER A 20 -25.25 33.86 -3.46
N LEU A 21 -24.44 33.75 -2.39
CA LEU A 21 -24.28 34.66 -1.24
C LEU A 21 -24.98 34.39 0.11
N ASP A 22 -24.13 34.59 1.13
CA ASP A 22 -24.33 35.01 2.54
C ASP A 22 -24.79 33.95 3.56
N ALA A 23 -24.04 33.62 4.62
CA ALA A 23 -23.31 34.39 5.65
C ALA A 23 -24.23 35.22 6.58
N ALA A 24 -24.36 34.76 7.84
CA ALA A 24 -24.53 35.53 9.10
C ALA A 24 -25.10 34.58 10.19
N CYS A 25 -24.50 34.36 11.37
CA CYS A 25 -24.13 35.26 12.47
C CYS A 25 -25.31 35.66 13.39
N GLY A 26 -25.11 35.50 14.71
CA GLY A 26 -25.81 36.21 15.81
C GLY A 26 -26.98 35.46 16.47
N CYS A 27 -26.89 35.03 17.74
CA CYS A 27 -27.07 35.80 18.99
C CYS A 27 -28.48 35.58 19.60
N VAL A 28 -28.64 34.97 20.80
CA VAL A 28 -28.55 35.54 22.18
C VAL A 28 -29.93 36.00 22.74
N TRP A 29 -30.35 35.32 23.83
CA TRP A 29 -31.07 35.78 25.04
C TRP A 29 -32.62 35.87 25.20
N MET A 30 -32.96 35.67 26.49
CA MET A 30 -34.18 35.90 27.31
C MET A 30 -35.34 34.90 27.20
N ALA A 31 -35.80 34.18 28.24
CA ALA A 31 -36.10 34.45 29.67
C ALA A 31 -37.60 34.70 29.93
N GLY A 32 -38.14 34.00 30.96
CA GLY A 32 -39.43 34.24 31.61
C GLY A 32 -40.63 33.62 30.87
N THR A 33 -41.65 33.02 31.49
CA THR A 33 -42.17 33.12 32.86
C THR A 33 -43.14 31.94 33.13
N SER A 34 -43.16 31.46 34.37
CA SER A 34 -44.23 30.59 34.91
C SER A 34 -45.61 31.25 34.87
N PRO A 35 -46.68 30.45 35.10
CA PRO A 35 -47.58 30.82 36.18
C PRO A 35 -47.92 29.64 37.11
N ALA A 36 -48.14 29.99 38.37
CA ALA A 36 -48.63 29.15 39.45
C ALA A 36 -50.08 29.52 39.81
N MET A 37 -50.67 28.67 40.67
CA MET A 37 -51.97 28.77 41.36
C MET A 37 -53.18 28.32 40.50
N THR A 38 -54.12 27.53 41.02
CA THR A 38 -54.81 27.65 42.32
C THR A 38 -55.30 26.32 42.88
N ALA A 39 -55.25 26.22 44.21
CA ALA A 39 -55.89 25.20 45.02
C ALA A 39 -57.42 25.40 45.10
N GLY A 40 -58.18 24.31 45.01
CA GLY A 40 -59.60 24.24 45.36
C GLY A 40 -59.81 23.09 46.33
N ARG A 41 -60.15 23.44 47.58
CA ARG A 41 -60.74 22.52 48.56
C ARG A 41 -62.21 22.33 48.17
N ASP A 42 -62.72 21.10 48.21
CA ASP A 42 -64.10 20.88 48.61
C ASP A 42 -64.37 19.46 49.12
N SER A 43 -65.07 19.45 50.26
CA SER A 43 -66.01 18.43 50.78
C SER A 43 -65.56 16.98 51.01
N LEU A 44 -65.32 16.69 52.29
CA LEU A 44 -65.53 15.39 52.95
C LEU A 44 -67.03 15.17 53.21
N GLN A 45 -67.55 13.98 52.91
CA GLN A 45 -68.62 13.30 53.67
C GLN A 45 -68.41 11.77 53.56
N PRO A 46 -68.70 10.99 54.62
CA PRO A 46 -68.17 9.64 54.82
C PRO A 46 -69.18 8.55 54.40
N ILE A 47 -68.71 7.44 53.84
CA ILE A 47 -69.52 6.23 53.69
C ILE A 47 -68.71 5.01 54.14
N GLY A 48 -69.22 4.36 55.17
CA GLY A 48 -69.24 2.90 55.28
C GLY A 48 -67.95 2.22 55.73
N SER A 49 -67.81 2.09 57.04
CA SER A 49 -67.00 1.07 57.69
C SER A 49 -67.57 -0.33 57.42
N ASP A 50 -66.85 -1.15 56.65
CA ASP A 50 -66.96 -2.60 56.69
C ASP A 50 -65.57 -3.22 56.46
N TRP A 51 -64.77 -3.21 57.54
CA TRP A 51 -63.48 -3.88 57.60
C TRP A 51 -63.65 -5.29 58.17
N ALA A 52 -63.77 -6.28 57.28
CA ALA A 52 -63.54 -7.68 57.61
C ALA A 52 -62.17 -8.10 57.04
N PRO A 53 -61.25 -8.68 57.84
CA PRO A 53 -59.90 -8.97 57.37
C PRO A 53 -59.92 -10.27 56.54
N ARG A 54 -60.06 -10.17 55.22
CA ARG A 54 -59.66 -11.27 54.31
C ARG A 54 -58.15 -11.24 54.15
N ARG A 55 -57.45 -12.12 54.88
CA ARG A 55 -56.08 -12.52 54.51
C ARG A 55 -56.11 -13.06 53.09
N ARG A 56 -55.54 -12.33 52.14
CA ARG A 56 -55.12 -12.87 50.85
C ARG A 56 -53.64 -12.55 50.69
N SER A 57 -52.82 -13.48 51.14
CA SER A 57 -51.40 -13.53 50.81
C SER A 57 -51.27 -13.95 49.34
N ASP A 58 -51.46 -13.01 48.43
CA ASP A 58 -51.06 -13.21 47.03
C ASP A 58 -49.61 -12.74 46.91
N GLU A 59 -48.68 -13.65 47.20
CA GLU A 59 -47.34 -13.58 46.63
C GLU A 59 -47.51 -13.55 45.10
N LEU A 60 -47.38 -12.37 44.49
CA LEU A 60 -47.23 -12.20 43.05
C LEU A 60 -45.88 -12.77 42.62
N THR A 61 -45.75 -14.10 42.67
CA THR A 61 -44.76 -14.80 41.87
C THR A 61 -45.23 -14.69 40.43
N LEU A 62 -44.59 -13.82 39.65
CA LEU A 62 -44.62 -13.82 38.19
C LEU A 62 -44.07 -15.17 37.69
N ARG A 63 -44.86 -16.24 37.83
CA ARG A 63 -44.60 -17.53 37.18
C ARG A 63 -44.91 -17.33 35.70
N ALA A 64 -43.88 -17.17 34.89
CA ALA A 64 -43.99 -17.26 33.44
C ALA A 64 -44.81 -18.51 33.08
N ARG A 65 -45.86 -18.34 32.25
CA ARG A 65 -46.74 -19.45 31.88
C ARG A 65 -45.90 -20.54 31.18
N PRO A 66 -46.18 -21.84 31.37
CA PRO A 66 -45.39 -22.92 30.78
C PRO A 66 -45.31 -22.83 29.24
N GLU A 67 -46.30 -22.23 28.58
CA GLU A 67 -46.29 -21.94 27.14
C GLU A 67 -45.29 -20.84 26.75
N THR A 68 -45.15 -19.77 27.54
CA THR A 68 -44.16 -18.71 27.28
C THR A 68 -42.74 -19.24 27.47
N LEU A 69 -42.51 -20.12 28.45
CA LEU A 69 -41.22 -20.78 28.63
C LEU A 69 -40.86 -21.74 27.49
N ARG A 70 -41.84 -22.44 26.90
CA ARG A 70 -41.62 -23.27 25.69
C ARG A 70 -41.33 -22.41 24.46
N ALA A 71 -42.10 -21.34 24.24
CA ALA A 71 -41.87 -20.41 23.12
C ALA A 71 -40.49 -19.74 23.21
N MET A 72 -40.08 -19.29 24.41
CA MET A 72 -38.73 -18.74 24.64
C MET A 72 -37.62 -19.76 24.39
N LYS A 73 -37.83 -21.04 24.77
CA LYS A 73 -36.85 -22.11 24.49
C LYS A 73 -36.75 -22.43 23.00
N VAL A 74 -37.88 -22.53 22.29
CA VAL A 74 -37.90 -22.75 20.83
C VAL A 74 -37.23 -21.59 20.10
N PHE A 75 -37.54 -20.35 20.49
CA PHE A 75 -36.90 -19.15 19.94
C PHE A 75 -35.39 -19.13 20.23
N GLY A 76 -34.98 -19.43 21.47
CA GLY A 76 -33.56 -19.52 21.83
C GLY A 76 -32.81 -20.60 21.06
N SER A 77 -33.41 -21.77 20.86
CA SER A 77 -32.85 -22.84 20.04
C SER A 77 -32.75 -22.49 18.56
N ALA A 78 -33.76 -21.80 18.01
CA ALA A 78 -33.73 -21.32 16.63
C ALA A 78 -32.64 -20.25 16.43
N LEU A 79 -32.51 -19.30 17.36
CA LEU A 79 -31.44 -18.30 17.33
C LEU A 79 -30.05 -18.93 17.44
N ALA A 80 -29.87 -19.90 18.34
CA ALA A 80 -28.61 -20.63 18.46
C ALA A 80 -28.25 -21.37 17.17
N LEU A 81 -29.24 -22.01 16.52
CA LEU A 81 -29.04 -22.67 15.24
C LEU A 81 -28.62 -21.69 14.14
N ILE A 82 -29.25 -20.51 14.06
CA ILE A 82 -28.88 -19.46 13.11
C ILE A 82 -27.44 -19.01 13.33
N VAL A 83 -27.03 -18.80 14.60
CA VAL A 83 -25.65 -18.42 14.93
C VAL A 83 -24.66 -19.50 14.52
N VAL A 84 -24.97 -20.78 14.75
CA VAL A 84 -24.11 -21.89 14.33
C VAL A 84 -23.99 -21.97 12.81
N ILE A 85 -25.09 -21.82 12.07
CA ILE A 85 -25.08 -21.80 10.61
C ILE A 85 -24.28 -20.62 10.08
N ALA A 86 -24.49 -19.42 10.64
CA ALA A 86 -23.75 -18.22 10.25
C ALA A 86 -22.25 -18.35 10.53
N LEU A 87 -21.87 -18.90 11.69
CA LEU A 87 -20.47 -19.18 12.01
C LEU A 87 -19.88 -20.22 11.06
N GLY A 88 -20.61 -21.28 10.74
CA GLY A 88 -20.18 -22.30 9.78
C GLY A 88 -19.96 -21.71 8.38
N ALA A 89 -20.88 -20.88 7.90
CA ALA A 89 -20.76 -20.17 6.62
C ALA A 89 -19.56 -19.20 6.63
N TRP A 90 -19.35 -18.47 7.73
CA TRP A 90 -18.22 -17.55 7.87
C TRP A 90 -16.88 -18.29 7.90
N LEU A 91 -16.79 -19.42 8.63
CA LEU A 91 -15.59 -20.27 8.63
C LEU A 91 -15.30 -20.84 7.24
N ALA A 92 -16.34 -21.29 6.53
CA ALA A 92 -16.20 -21.77 5.15
C ALA A 92 -15.68 -20.66 4.23
N PHE A 93 -16.26 -19.46 4.29
CA PHE A 93 -15.79 -18.29 3.54
C PHE A 93 -14.33 -17.95 3.89
N ARG A 94 -14.00 -17.85 5.18
CA ARG A 94 -12.71 -17.40 5.69
C ARG A 94 -11.56 -18.34 5.30
N PHE A 95 -11.80 -19.65 5.35
CA PHE A 95 -10.77 -20.66 5.16
C PHE A 95 -10.89 -21.40 3.83
N GLN A 96 -11.69 -20.87 2.89
CA GLN A 96 -11.79 -21.47 1.57
C GLN A 96 -10.44 -21.37 0.85
N PRO A 97 -9.76 -22.50 0.58
CA PRO A 97 -8.47 -22.47 -0.09
C PRO A 97 -8.63 -22.01 -1.53
N TRP A 98 -7.60 -21.36 -2.06
CA TRP A 98 -7.43 -21.12 -3.49
C TRP A 98 -6.12 -21.78 -3.91
N ALA A 99 -6.19 -22.71 -4.85
CA ALA A 99 -5.04 -23.21 -5.58
C ALA A 99 -5.18 -22.71 -7.03
N PRO A 100 -4.42 -21.67 -7.44
CA PRO A 100 -4.45 -21.24 -8.83
C PRO A 100 -3.77 -22.29 -9.69
N GLU A 101 -4.08 -22.31 -10.98
CA GLU A 101 -3.30 -23.12 -11.91
C GLU A 101 -1.84 -22.63 -11.91
N PRO A 102 -0.85 -23.53 -11.96
CA PRO A 102 0.54 -23.14 -12.12
C PRO A 102 0.72 -22.26 -13.36
N ARG A 103 1.44 -21.15 -13.20
CA ARG A 103 1.80 -20.22 -14.27
C ARG A 103 3.31 -20.19 -14.40
N GLU A 104 3.81 -20.36 -15.62
CA GLU A 104 5.21 -20.09 -15.96
C GLU A 104 5.52 -18.60 -15.84
N THR A 105 6.71 -18.26 -15.35
CA THR A 105 7.18 -16.87 -15.33
C THR A 105 7.58 -16.46 -16.74
N ASP A 106 6.83 -15.53 -17.32
CA ASP A 106 7.14 -14.97 -18.63
C ASP A 106 8.09 -13.77 -18.46
N ILE A 107 9.34 -13.97 -18.89
CA ILE A 107 10.38 -12.93 -18.91
C ILE A 107 10.50 -12.49 -20.36
N ALA A 108 9.80 -11.41 -20.67
CA ALA A 108 9.66 -10.88 -22.01
C ALA A 108 10.91 -10.11 -22.48
N ASP A 109 11.68 -9.54 -21.54
CA ASP A 109 12.89 -8.79 -21.86
C ASP A 109 14.05 -9.07 -20.90
N LEU A 110 15.25 -9.08 -21.47
CA LEU A 110 16.51 -9.11 -20.75
C LEU A 110 17.45 -8.07 -21.38
N THR A 111 17.63 -6.96 -20.68
CA THR A 111 18.48 -5.85 -21.10
C THR A 111 19.82 -5.92 -20.37
N VAL A 112 20.93 -5.89 -21.11
CA VAL A 112 22.29 -5.81 -20.54
C VAL A 112 22.95 -4.49 -20.95
N VAL A 113 23.47 -3.76 -19.97
CA VAL A 113 24.19 -2.50 -20.14
C VAL A 113 25.59 -2.65 -19.58
N GLY A 114 26.60 -2.24 -20.36
CA GLY A 114 28.01 -2.37 -19.98
C GLY A 114 28.65 -3.68 -20.46
N GLU A 115 29.95 -3.80 -20.22
CA GLU A 115 30.72 -5.02 -20.47
C GLU A 115 30.72 -5.90 -19.22
N ALA A 116 30.62 -7.22 -19.39
CA ALA A 116 30.61 -8.15 -18.27
C ALA A 116 31.84 -7.96 -17.35
N SER A 117 31.59 -7.93 -16.04
CA SER A 117 32.58 -7.65 -15.00
C SER A 117 32.22 -8.39 -13.72
N ALA A 118 33.03 -8.24 -12.67
CA ALA A 118 32.73 -8.82 -11.35
C ALA A 118 31.62 -8.05 -10.61
N ARG A 119 31.16 -6.91 -11.14
CA ARG A 119 30.27 -5.95 -10.46
C ARG A 119 29.01 -5.72 -11.26
N SER A 120 27.84 -6.04 -10.71
CA SER A 120 26.56 -5.80 -11.39
C SER A 120 25.46 -5.24 -10.51
N LEU A 121 24.65 -4.36 -11.10
CA LEU A 121 23.42 -3.82 -10.54
C LEU A 121 22.25 -4.30 -11.39
N ILE A 122 21.38 -5.13 -10.81
CA ILE A 122 20.29 -5.80 -11.53
C ILE A 122 18.95 -5.27 -11.06
N GLY A 123 18.12 -4.80 -11.99
CA GLY A 123 16.73 -4.44 -11.76
C GLY A 123 15.81 -5.55 -12.21
N VAL A 124 14.92 -5.97 -11.32
CA VAL A 124 13.88 -6.95 -11.65
C VAL A 124 12.54 -6.23 -11.72
N GLN A 125 11.93 -6.20 -12.90
CA GLN A 125 10.55 -5.77 -13.11
C GLN A 125 9.67 -7.03 -13.21
N PRO A 126 9.24 -7.62 -12.08
CA PRO A 126 8.46 -8.85 -12.13
C PRO A 126 7.06 -8.56 -12.66
N TRP A 127 6.43 -9.54 -13.33
CA TRP A 127 5.01 -9.50 -13.66
C TRP A 127 4.23 -10.26 -12.58
N LEU A 128 3.68 -9.50 -11.63
CA LEU A 128 3.01 -10.04 -10.45
C LEU A 128 1.48 -9.94 -10.56
N GLU A 129 0.80 -10.95 -10.03
CA GLU A 129 -0.65 -11.00 -9.92
C GLU A 129 -1.06 -11.21 -8.46
N GLU A 130 -2.34 -11.01 -8.14
CA GLU A 130 -2.88 -11.15 -6.79
C GLU A 130 -2.61 -12.53 -6.20
N THR A 131 -2.58 -13.55 -7.05
CA THR A 131 -2.36 -14.94 -6.64
C THR A 131 -0.92 -15.25 -6.24
N ASP A 132 0.07 -14.45 -6.68
CA ASP A 132 1.45 -14.57 -6.20
C ASP A 132 1.55 -14.14 -4.72
N TYR A 133 0.64 -13.27 -4.27
CA TYR A 133 0.57 -12.79 -2.89
C TYR A 133 -0.22 -13.68 -1.93
N ARG A 134 -0.56 -14.91 -2.34
CA ARG A 134 -1.34 -15.84 -1.50
C ARG A 134 -0.58 -16.30 -0.26
N SER A 135 0.75 -16.37 -0.34
CA SER A 135 1.67 -16.71 0.74
C SER A 135 3.05 -16.09 0.47
N ALA A 136 3.89 -16.02 1.51
CA ALA A 136 5.29 -15.64 1.37
C ALA A 136 6.04 -16.54 0.38
N GLU A 137 5.81 -17.85 0.47
CA GLU A 137 6.40 -18.87 -0.43
C GLU A 137 6.04 -18.61 -1.90
N ALA A 138 4.78 -18.34 -2.20
CA ALA A 138 4.34 -18.09 -3.58
C ALA A 138 4.99 -16.84 -4.19
N LEU A 139 5.16 -15.77 -3.40
CA LEU A 139 5.89 -14.58 -3.84
C LEU A 139 7.38 -14.90 -4.00
N GLY A 140 7.96 -15.62 -3.04
CA GLY A 140 9.36 -16.05 -3.06
C GLY A 140 9.69 -16.86 -4.31
N ASP A 141 8.90 -17.89 -4.60
CA ASP A 141 9.03 -18.72 -5.81
C ASP A 141 8.97 -17.83 -7.07
N ARG A 142 7.97 -16.94 -7.16
CA ARG A 142 7.78 -16.08 -8.32
C ARG A 142 8.95 -15.12 -8.54
N LEU A 143 9.47 -14.50 -7.49
CA LEU A 143 10.63 -13.61 -7.59
C LEU A 143 11.92 -14.41 -7.83
N GLY A 144 12.01 -15.62 -7.27
CA GLY A 144 13.09 -16.58 -7.47
C GLY A 144 13.28 -16.94 -8.94
N ASP A 145 12.19 -17.15 -9.70
CA ASP A 145 12.26 -17.44 -11.14
C ASP A 145 13.06 -16.38 -11.93
N TYR A 146 12.97 -15.09 -11.54
CA TYR A 146 13.74 -14.01 -12.18
C TYR A 146 15.24 -14.09 -11.83
N LEU A 147 15.56 -14.44 -10.58
CA LEU A 147 16.95 -14.62 -10.15
C LEU A 147 17.57 -15.88 -10.76
N GLU A 148 16.81 -16.97 -10.86
CA GLU A 148 17.21 -18.18 -11.58
C GLU A 148 17.53 -17.84 -13.03
N ARG A 149 16.67 -17.05 -13.69
CA ARG A 149 16.93 -16.59 -15.06
C ARG A 149 18.19 -15.72 -15.15
N ALA A 150 18.36 -14.76 -14.24
CA ALA A 150 19.53 -13.90 -14.20
C ALA A 150 20.83 -14.70 -14.00
N ALA A 151 20.81 -15.71 -13.12
CA ALA A 151 21.93 -16.63 -12.90
C ALA A 151 22.22 -17.46 -14.15
N ALA A 152 21.20 -18.03 -14.79
CA ALA A 152 21.34 -18.84 -16.01
C ALA A 152 21.97 -18.06 -17.18
N GLU A 153 21.71 -16.75 -17.25
CA GLU A 153 22.26 -15.84 -18.26
C GLU A 153 23.56 -15.16 -17.81
N SER A 154 24.17 -15.61 -16.69
CA SER A 154 25.43 -15.10 -16.15
C SER A 154 25.42 -13.59 -15.83
N LEU A 155 24.26 -13.06 -15.42
CA LEU A 155 24.11 -11.66 -15.01
C LEU A 155 24.52 -11.43 -13.56
N ILE A 156 24.36 -12.45 -12.71
CA ILE A 156 24.82 -12.44 -11.33
C ILE A 156 26.34 -12.60 -11.32
N ALA A 157 27.02 -11.52 -10.97
CA ALA A 157 28.46 -11.44 -10.76
C ALA A 157 28.83 -11.58 -9.27
N GLU A 158 30.12 -11.50 -8.94
CA GLU A 158 30.62 -11.61 -7.55
C GLU A 158 30.04 -10.53 -6.64
N ASP A 159 30.07 -9.28 -7.09
CA ASP A 159 29.60 -8.10 -6.38
C ASP A 159 28.24 -7.64 -6.94
N THR A 160 27.22 -8.48 -6.79
CA THR A 160 25.87 -8.19 -7.33
C THR A 160 24.97 -7.53 -6.29
N VAL A 161 24.30 -6.45 -6.70
CA VAL A 161 23.13 -5.89 -6.03
C VAL A 161 21.89 -6.08 -6.92
N VAL A 162 20.83 -6.69 -6.38
CA VAL A 162 19.53 -6.81 -7.03
C VAL A 162 18.55 -5.82 -6.44
N VAL A 163 17.78 -5.13 -7.29
CA VAL A 163 16.77 -4.15 -6.93
C VAL A 163 15.40 -4.65 -7.35
N PHE A 164 14.53 -4.90 -6.36
CA PHE A 164 13.11 -5.13 -6.55
C PHE A 164 12.32 -3.82 -6.46
N PRO A 165 11.11 -3.76 -7.05
CA PRO A 165 10.39 -2.51 -7.18
C PRO A 165 9.63 -2.10 -5.92
N GLU A 166 9.15 -0.86 -5.90
CA GLU A 166 8.32 -0.34 -4.83
C GLU A 166 7.05 -1.20 -4.66
N HIS A 167 6.54 -1.27 -3.43
CA HIS A 167 5.33 -1.99 -3.05
C HIS A 167 5.32 -3.50 -3.28
N VAL A 168 6.41 -4.09 -3.81
CA VAL A 168 6.52 -5.54 -4.00
C VAL A 168 6.20 -6.33 -2.72
N GLY A 169 6.51 -5.81 -1.53
CA GLY A 169 6.18 -6.44 -0.25
C GLY A 169 4.83 -6.01 0.34
N THR A 170 4.26 -4.91 -0.13
CA THR A 170 3.03 -4.31 0.43
C THR A 170 1.82 -5.24 0.26
N TRP A 171 1.76 -5.96 -0.85
CA TRP A 171 0.62 -6.81 -1.18
C TRP A 171 0.59 -8.15 -0.42
N LEU A 172 1.63 -8.49 0.37
CA LEU A 172 1.59 -9.56 1.37
C LEU A 172 0.51 -9.34 2.45
N VAL A 173 -0.12 -8.15 2.48
CA VAL A 173 -1.36 -7.90 3.21
C VAL A 173 -2.48 -8.90 2.83
N ALA A 174 -2.48 -9.38 1.58
CA ALA A 174 -3.43 -10.36 1.04
C ALA A 174 -3.14 -11.80 1.49
N ALA A 175 -1.91 -12.10 1.95
CA ALA A 175 -1.48 -13.44 2.30
C ALA A 175 -2.38 -14.11 3.36
N ASP A 176 -2.63 -15.41 3.18
CA ASP A 176 -3.61 -16.19 3.95
C ASP A 176 -5.03 -15.59 3.93
N GLY A 177 -5.34 -14.82 2.89
CA GLY A 177 -6.68 -14.30 2.61
C GLY A 177 -7.61 -15.38 2.07
N PRO A 178 -8.93 -15.24 2.24
CA PRO A 178 -9.90 -16.15 1.64
C PRO A 178 -9.86 -16.03 0.11
N ARG A 179 -10.41 -17.04 -0.59
CA ARG A 179 -10.58 -17.05 -2.05
C ARG A 179 -11.08 -15.70 -2.62
N ALA A 180 -12.02 -15.06 -1.93
CA ALA A 180 -12.61 -13.79 -2.37
C ALA A 180 -11.63 -12.62 -2.52
N VAL A 181 -10.45 -12.66 -1.88
CA VAL A 181 -9.41 -11.62 -2.01
C VAL A 181 -8.79 -11.66 -3.41
N TYR A 182 -8.45 -12.86 -3.88
CA TYR A 182 -7.77 -13.07 -5.17
C TYR A 182 -8.76 -13.16 -6.35
N ALA A 183 -10.06 -13.31 -6.09
CA ALA A 183 -11.11 -13.23 -7.12
C ALA A 183 -11.64 -11.80 -7.31
N ALA A 184 -11.26 -10.87 -6.44
CA ALA A 184 -11.73 -9.50 -6.56
C ALA A 184 -11.10 -8.85 -7.80
N GLU A 185 -11.89 -8.10 -8.55
CA GLU A 185 -11.40 -7.29 -9.67
C GLU A 185 -10.80 -5.95 -9.21
N THR A 186 -11.04 -5.57 -7.95
CA THR A 186 -10.63 -4.26 -7.41
C THR A 186 -9.98 -4.40 -6.04
N VAL A 187 -9.08 -3.45 -5.72
CA VAL A 187 -8.46 -3.34 -4.39
C VAL A 187 -9.52 -3.15 -3.31
N THR A 188 -10.56 -2.37 -3.58
CA THR A 188 -11.67 -2.17 -2.65
C THR A 188 -12.41 -3.49 -2.35
N GLY A 189 -12.64 -4.32 -3.38
CA GLY A 189 -13.23 -5.65 -3.21
C GLY A 189 -12.35 -6.58 -2.37
N ALA A 190 -11.05 -6.59 -2.66
CA ALA A 190 -10.06 -7.38 -1.94
C ALA A 190 -9.95 -6.99 -0.46
N MET A 191 -9.86 -5.68 -0.18
CA MET A 191 -9.89 -5.13 1.18
C MET A 191 -11.17 -5.52 1.92
N THR A 192 -12.33 -5.42 1.26
CA THR A 192 -13.62 -5.81 1.85
C THR A 192 -13.62 -7.28 2.24
N ALA A 193 -13.10 -8.16 1.37
CA ALA A 193 -12.95 -9.58 1.67
C ALA A 193 -12.01 -9.85 2.86
N LEU A 194 -10.88 -9.13 2.96
CA LEU A 194 -9.96 -9.21 4.11
C LEU A 194 -10.62 -8.76 5.41
N ILE A 195 -11.37 -7.65 5.38
CA ILE A 195 -12.11 -7.13 6.54
C ILE A 195 -13.17 -8.14 6.98
N ALA A 196 -13.96 -8.67 6.05
CA ALA A 196 -14.98 -9.67 6.32
C ALA A 196 -14.38 -10.98 6.89
N ALA A 197 -13.17 -11.34 6.46
CA ALA A 197 -12.46 -12.49 6.99
C ALA A 197 -12.02 -12.28 8.44
N ARG A 198 -11.64 -11.05 8.84
CA ARG A 198 -11.02 -10.75 10.15
C ARG A 198 -11.64 -9.51 10.84
N PRO A 199 -12.97 -9.46 11.07
CA PRO A 199 -13.67 -8.23 11.43
C PRO A 199 -13.26 -7.68 12.80
N LEU A 200 -12.98 -8.54 13.79
CA LEU A 200 -12.55 -8.10 15.13
C LEU A 200 -11.16 -7.48 15.10
N ALA A 201 -10.23 -8.07 14.34
CA ALA A 201 -8.89 -7.54 14.19
C ALA A 201 -8.93 -6.19 13.45
N PHE A 202 -9.68 -6.11 12.36
CA PHE A 202 -9.88 -4.85 11.64
C PHE A 202 -10.48 -3.78 12.56
N THR A 203 -11.59 -4.07 13.24
CA THR A 203 -12.28 -3.09 14.10
C THR A 203 -11.35 -2.52 15.18
N SER A 204 -10.55 -3.38 15.83
CA SER A 204 -9.59 -2.92 16.85
C SER A 204 -8.54 -1.97 16.27
N ASN A 205 -8.03 -2.26 15.07
CA ASN A 205 -6.99 -1.44 14.43
C ASN A 205 -7.56 -0.17 13.81
N TRP A 206 -8.77 -0.22 13.26
CA TRP A 206 -9.49 0.94 12.74
C TRP A 206 -9.80 1.95 13.85
N ILE A 207 -10.26 1.48 15.02
CA ILE A 207 -10.51 2.36 16.18
C ILE A 207 -9.21 3.03 16.66
N GLY A 208 -8.10 2.30 16.68
CA GLY A 208 -6.79 2.82 17.10
C GLY A 208 -6.06 3.67 16.06
N SER A 209 -6.53 3.69 14.82
CA SER A 209 -5.92 4.43 13.70
C SER A 209 -6.31 5.92 13.74
N GLY A 210 -5.30 6.77 13.62
CA GLY A 210 -5.40 8.24 13.56
C GLY A 210 -5.24 8.83 12.15
N GLU A 211 -4.98 7.97 11.17
CA GLU A 211 -4.83 8.28 9.75
C GLU A 211 -6.14 8.81 9.14
N GLU A 212 -6.04 9.55 8.03
CA GLU A 212 -7.20 10.04 7.29
C GLU A 212 -7.98 8.87 6.67
N ASP A 213 -7.28 7.97 5.99
CA ASP A 213 -7.82 6.69 5.53
C ASP A 213 -7.60 5.59 6.56
N ARG A 214 -8.48 5.59 7.56
CA ARG A 214 -8.51 4.59 8.63
C ARG A 214 -8.79 3.17 8.12
N ALA A 215 -9.45 3.03 6.96
CA ALA A 215 -9.79 1.71 6.43
C ALA A 215 -8.54 1.04 5.88
N ALA A 216 -7.79 1.73 5.02
CA ALA A 216 -6.49 1.27 4.53
C ALA A 216 -5.53 1.02 5.70
N ALA A 217 -5.40 1.99 6.62
CA ALA A 217 -4.54 1.85 7.79
C ALA A 217 -4.93 0.66 8.67
N GLY A 218 -6.23 0.44 8.91
CA GLY A 218 -6.73 -0.69 9.68
C GLY A 218 -6.38 -2.05 9.05
N VAL A 219 -6.43 -2.15 7.71
CA VAL A 219 -6.07 -3.36 6.97
C VAL A 219 -4.58 -3.64 7.04
N PHE A 220 -3.72 -2.63 6.86
CA PHE A 220 -2.27 -2.82 7.02
C PHE A 220 -1.90 -3.17 8.47
N ARG A 221 -2.40 -2.42 9.45
CA ARG A 221 -2.09 -2.62 10.88
C ARG A 221 -2.50 -4.00 11.38
N MET A 222 -3.65 -4.53 10.96
CA MET A 222 -4.08 -5.88 11.37
C MET A 222 -3.18 -7.01 10.82
N ASN A 223 -2.43 -6.74 9.76
CA ASN A 223 -1.55 -7.71 9.09
C ASN A 223 -0.05 -7.44 9.31
N ALA A 224 0.32 -6.27 9.83
CA ALA A 224 1.68 -5.75 9.90
C ALA A 224 2.73 -6.74 10.44
N ALA A 225 2.46 -7.39 11.56
CA ALA A 225 3.41 -8.33 12.16
C ALA A 225 3.62 -9.60 11.31
N ARG A 226 2.62 -10.00 10.51
CA ARG A 226 2.78 -11.09 9.54
C ARG A 226 3.55 -10.58 8.32
N MET A 227 3.10 -9.47 7.73
CA MET A 227 3.76 -8.86 6.57
C MET A 227 5.25 -8.63 6.81
N ALA A 228 5.66 -8.11 7.97
CA ALA A 228 7.07 -7.92 8.31
C ALA A 228 7.87 -9.24 8.31
N ARG A 229 7.31 -10.32 8.87
CA ARG A 229 7.96 -11.64 8.87
C ARG A 229 8.03 -12.23 7.47
N ASP A 230 6.93 -12.17 6.73
CA ASP A 230 6.82 -12.75 5.40
C ASP A 230 7.73 -12.03 4.40
N TYR A 231 7.76 -10.69 4.47
CA TYR A 231 8.68 -9.84 3.71
C TYR A 231 10.13 -10.19 4.00
N GLN A 232 10.51 -10.26 5.28
CA GLN A 232 11.87 -10.65 5.66
C GLN A 232 12.21 -12.07 5.18
N ALA A 233 11.29 -13.03 5.32
CA ALA A 233 11.53 -14.41 4.95
C ALA A 233 11.79 -14.56 3.44
N VAL A 234 11.01 -13.88 2.60
CA VAL A 234 11.19 -13.91 1.14
C VAL A 234 12.56 -13.39 0.75
N PHE A 235 12.89 -12.17 1.16
CA PHE A 235 14.10 -11.51 0.66
C PHE A 235 15.38 -12.03 1.33
N SER A 236 15.29 -12.50 2.58
CA SER A 236 16.41 -13.21 3.24
C SER A 236 16.74 -14.52 2.53
N ALA A 237 15.71 -15.31 2.17
CA ALA A 237 15.90 -16.56 1.45
C ALA A 237 16.51 -16.33 0.07
N LEU A 238 15.96 -15.38 -0.71
CA LEU A 238 16.47 -15.07 -2.05
C LEU A 238 17.91 -14.52 -2.00
N ALA A 239 18.23 -13.63 -1.06
CA ALA A 239 19.58 -13.09 -0.93
C ALA A 239 20.59 -14.19 -0.63
N GLN A 240 20.25 -15.10 0.29
CA GLN A 240 21.09 -16.24 0.68
C GLN A 240 21.23 -17.28 -0.43
N GLU A 241 20.14 -17.62 -1.12
CA GLU A 241 20.13 -18.64 -2.17
C GLU A 241 21.00 -18.25 -3.36
N TYR A 242 20.91 -16.99 -3.78
CA TYR A 242 21.65 -16.48 -4.94
C TYR A 242 22.98 -15.80 -4.57
N GLY A 243 23.26 -15.62 -3.27
CA GLY A 243 24.50 -15.01 -2.79
C GLY A 243 24.65 -13.54 -3.21
N VAL A 244 23.55 -12.78 -3.20
CA VAL A 244 23.52 -11.38 -3.69
C VAL A 244 23.02 -10.42 -2.63
N THR A 245 23.44 -9.16 -2.72
CA THR A 245 22.80 -8.09 -1.94
C THR A 245 21.45 -7.78 -2.56
N ILE A 246 20.38 -7.64 -1.77
CA ILE A 246 19.04 -7.34 -2.27
C ILE A 246 18.52 -6.03 -1.67
N VAL A 247 18.18 -5.07 -2.52
CA VAL A 247 17.22 -4.00 -2.22
C VAL A 247 15.83 -4.59 -2.44
N ALA A 248 15.15 -4.92 -1.34
CA ALA A 248 13.95 -5.76 -1.31
C ALA A 248 12.67 -5.04 -1.77
N GLY A 249 12.79 -4.00 -2.60
CA GLY A 249 11.69 -3.09 -2.90
C GLY A 249 11.13 -2.48 -1.62
N SER A 250 9.82 -2.26 -1.55
CA SER A 250 9.21 -1.67 -0.35
C SER A 250 7.94 -2.36 0.16
N VAL A 251 7.65 -2.11 1.43
CA VAL A 251 6.50 -2.61 2.19
C VAL A 251 5.93 -1.50 3.09
N VAL A 252 4.60 -1.44 3.21
CA VAL A 252 3.91 -0.54 4.15
C VAL A 252 3.79 -1.20 5.54
N LEU A 253 4.46 -0.64 6.55
CA LEU A 253 4.49 -1.15 7.93
C LEU A 253 4.39 -0.02 8.96
N PRO A 254 3.81 -0.27 10.16
CA PRO A 254 3.73 0.73 11.21
C PRO A 254 5.06 0.80 11.98
N GLU A 255 5.73 1.95 11.86
CA GLU A 255 7.04 2.30 12.40
C GLU A 255 7.97 1.08 12.50
N PRO A 256 8.41 0.57 11.33
CA PRO A 256 9.23 -0.64 11.28
C PRO A 256 10.64 -0.35 11.80
N TYR A 257 11.24 -1.35 12.44
CA TYR A 257 12.61 -1.31 12.94
C TYR A 257 13.21 -2.71 12.93
N VAL A 258 14.54 -2.80 12.87
CA VAL A 258 15.26 -4.06 12.99
C VAL A 258 15.84 -4.19 14.39
N GLU A 259 15.57 -5.32 15.04
CA GLU A 259 16.12 -5.67 16.35
C GLU A 259 16.66 -7.10 16.27
N ASP A 260 17.93 -7.28 16.61
CA ASP A 260 18.63 -8.58 16.56
C ASP A 260 18.47 -9.31 15.21
N GLY A 261 18.55 -8.58 14.10
CA GLY A 261 18.38 -9.11 12.75
C GLY A 261 16.94 -9.50 12.40
N VAL A 262 15.94 -9.05 13.16
CA VAL A 262 14.53 -9.32 12.91
C VAL A 262 13.77 -8.02 12.65
N LEU A 263 13.06 -7.96 11.52
CA LEU A 263 12.16 -6.88 11.19
C LEU A 263 10.93 -6.94 12.10
N ARG A 264 10.77 -5.90 12.92
CA ARG A 264 9.67 -5.71 13.84
C ARG A 264 8.88 -4.46 13.47
N VAL A 265 7.72 -4.32 14.09
CA VAL A 265 6.80 -3.19 13.88
C VAL A 265 6.37 -2.63 15.23
N ASN A 266 6.36 -1.31 15.37
CA ASN A 266 5.64 -0.68 16.47
C ASN A 266 4.19 -0.44 16.04
N ARG A 267 3.28 -1.29 16.53
CA ARG A 267 1.86 -1.30 16.13
C ARG A 267 1.10 0.00 16.38
N ASN A 268 1.63 0.88 17.24
CA ASN A 268 1.03 2.17 17.55
C ASN A 268 1.72 3.34 16.84
N GLY A 269 2.85 3.11 16.17
CA GLY A 269 3.54 4.12 15.37
C GLY A 269 2.84 4.37 14.03
N ASP A 270 3.28 5.40 13.32
CA ASP A 270 2.74 5.76 12.00
C ASP A 270 3.11 4.72 10.94
N LEU A 271 2.30 4.60 9.90
CA LEU A 271 2.59 3.72 8.76
C LEU A 271 3.60 4.39 7.83
N TYR A 272 4.63 3.65 7.42
CA TYR A 272 5.64 4.11 6.47
C TYR A 272 5.75 3.15 5.29
N ASN A 273 5.88 3.68 4.08
CA ASN A 273 6.39 2.93 2.94
C ASN A 273 7.91 2.80 3.12
N THR A 274 8.39 1.57 3.29
CA THR A 274 9.76 1.29 3.77
C THR A 274 10.44 0.25 2.90
N ALA A 275 11.65 0.52 2.45
CA ALA A 275 12.54 -0.45 1.81
C ALA A 275 13.60 -0.96 2.79
N ALA A 276 13.98 -2.23 2.63
CA ALA A 276 15.05 -2.88 3.38
C ALA A 276 16.13 -3.41 2.44
N VAL A 277 17.35 -3.49 2.96
CA VAL A 277 18.50 -4.10 2.26
C VAL A 277 18.88 -5.39 2.99
N PHE A 278 19.18 -6.43 2.22
CA PHE A 278 19.63 -7.74 2.70
C PHE A 278 21.01 -8.04 2.14
N ASP A 279 21.91 -8.54 2.99
CA ASP A 279 23.25 -8.98 2.61
C ASP A 279 23.21 -10.38 1.96
N PRO A 280 24.28 -10.79 1.23
CA PRO A 280 24.38 -12.09 0.56
C PRO A 280 24.20 -13.33 1.44
N ASP A 281 24.32 -13.22 2.76
CA ASP A 281 24.08 -14.32 3.70
C ASP A 281 22.61 -14.40 4.16
N GLY A 282 21.77 -13.48 3.69
CA GLY A 282 20.36 -13.32 4.06
C GLY A 282 20.11 -12.39 5.24
N ALA A 283 21.15 -11.78 5.83
CA ALA A 283 20.98 -10.86 6.96
C ALA A 283 20.32 -9.55 6.51
N ILE A 284 19.33 -9.07 7.28
CA ILE A 284 18.72 -7.75 7.06
C ILE A 284 19.61 -6.66 7.67
N ARG A 285 19.80 -5.56 6.94
CA ARG A 285 20.52 -4.38 7.45
C ARG A 285 19.70 -3.67 8.53
N PRO A 286 20.35 -3.12 9.57
CA PRO A 286 19.64 -2.49 10.68
C PRO A 286 18.92 -1.20 10.27
N ASP A 287 19.50 -0.46 9.33
CA ASP A 287 18.92 0.77 8.80
C ASP A 287 17.88 0.45 7.72
N LEU A 288 16.76 1.19 7.77
CA LEU A 288 15.64 1.05 6.86
C LEU A 288 15.43 2.36 6.11
N VAL A 289 15.10 2.26 4.82
CA VAL A 289 14.85 3.43 3.97
C VAL A 289 13.36 3.72 4.03
N ARG A 290 12.97 4.76 4.76
CA ARG A 290 11.57 5.18 4.85
C ARG A 290 11.33 6.30 3.85
N LYS A 291 10.26 6.19 3.06
CA LYS A 291 9.90 7.16 2.02
C LYS A 291 9.70 8.55 2.63
N ALA A 292 10.44 9.54 2.13
CA ALA A 292 10.35 10.93 2.59
C ALA A 292 9.17 11.65 1.94
N TYR A 293 8.87 11.30 0.69
CA TYR A 293 7.87 11.97 -0.13
C TYR A 293 6.73 11.02 -0.57
N PRO A 294 5.81 10.62 0.33
CA PRO A 294 4.61 9.88 -0.05
C PRO A 294 3.75 10.65 -1.06
N ILE A 295 3.23 9.94 -2.06
CA ILE A 295 2.38 10.50 -3.12
C ILE A 295 0.93 10.66 -2.64
N PRO A 296 0.05 11.41 -3.34
CA PRO A 296 -1.31 11.68 -2.89
C PRO A 296 -2.16 10.45 -2.55
N SER A 297 -1.94 9.32 -3.24
CA SER A 297 -2.65 8.08 -2.97
C SER A 297 -2.19 7.41 -1.67
N GLU A 298 -0.97 7.67 -1.20
CA GLU A 298 -0.40 7.06 0.01
C GLU A 298 -0.60 7.93 1.26
N ARG A 299 -0.46 9.25 1.12
CA ARG A 299 -0.51 10.22 2.24
C ARG A 299 -1.70 10.06 3.19
N PRO A 300 -2.92 9.68 2.74
CA PRO A 300 -4.04 9.48 3.66
C PRO A 300 -3.79 8.40 4.72
N PHE A 301 -2.87 7.46 4.46
CA PHE A 301 -2.58 6.36 5.37
C PHE A 301 -1.08 6.14 5.67
N THR A 302 -0.15 6.91 5.10
CA THR A 302 1.28 6.85 5.44
C THR A 302 1.83 8.20 5.90
N ALA A 303 2.89 8.15 6.71
CA ALA A 303 3.68 9.29 7.14
C ALA A 303 4.91 9.50 6.26
N SER A 304 5.38 10.74 6.23
CA SER A 304 6.66 11.13 5.63
C SER A 304 7.81 10.90 6.60
N ALA A 305 8.91 10.32 6.11
CA ALA A 305 10.19 10.35 6.80
C ALA A 305 10.96 11.65 6.52
N SER A 306 12.08 11.83 7.22
CA SER A 306 13.01 12.93 7.00
C SER A 306 13.90 12.65 5.79
N ALA A 307 13.99 13.59 4.85
CA ALA A 307 14.91 13.50 3.71
C ALA A 307 16.39 13.54 4.12
N ALA A 308 16.70 14.05 5.32
CA ALA A 308 18.08 14.14 5.82
C ALA A 308 18.60 12.85 6.46
N ASP A 309 17.71 11.89 6.75
CA ASP A 309 18.05 10.64 7.44
C ASP A 309 18.19 9.45 6.46
N MET A 310 18.56 9.73 5.20
CA MET A 310 18.72 8.70 4.16
C MET A 310 19.95 7.83 4.46
N PRO A 311 19.79 6.52 4.69
CA PRO A 311 20.91 5.64 5.01
C PRO A 311 21.71 5.29 3.74
N VAL A 312 23.01 5.08 3.92
CA VAL A 312 23.92 4.53 2.92
C VAL A 312 24.43 3.18 3.42
N PHE A 313 24.47 2.19 2.55
CA PHE A 313 24.84 0.82 2.89
C PHE A 313 26.18 0.48 2.26
N ASP A 314 27.15 0.05 3.07
CA ASP A 314 28.35 -0.60 2.53
C ASP A 314 27.96 -1.95 1.92
N THR A 315 28.17 -2.13 0.63
CA THR A 315 27.91 -3.38 -0.11
C THR A 315 29.15 -3.77 -0.91
N PRO A 316 29.26 -5.03 -1.39
CA PRO A 316 30.37 -5.42 -2.26
C PRO A 316 30.45 -4.60 -3.55
N LEU A 317 29.30 -4.10 -4.06
CA LEU A 317 29.25 -3.24 -5.25
C LEU A 317 29.79 -1.83 -4.99
N GLY A 318 29.89 -1.40 -3.72
CA GLY A 318 30.24 -0.05 -3.28
C GLY A 318 29.25 0.49 -2.25
N ARG A 319 29.38 1.77 -1.90
CA ARG A 319 28.42 2.45 -1.00
C ARG A 319 27.09 2.69 -1.72
N LEU A 320 26.05 1.96 -1.33
CA LEU A 320 24.73 1.98 -1.96
C LEU A 320 23.79 2.98 -1.26
N GLY A 321 23.26 3.94 -2.02
CA GLY A 321 22.12 4.75 -1.63
C GLY A 321 20.82 4.22 -2.22
N VAL A 322 19.71 4.31 -1.48
CA VAL A 322 18.38 3.85 -1.93
C VAL A 322 17.36 4.97 -1.75
N LEU A 323 16.56 5.22 -2.79
CA LEU A 323 15.45 6.19 -2.78
C LEU A 323 14.16 5.49 -3.17
N VAL A 324 13.04 5.76 -2.50
CA VAL A 324 11.78 5.09 -2.82
C VAL A 324 10.93 5.98 -3.73
N CYS A 325 10.86 5.59 -5.00
CA CYS A 325 9.98 6.16 -6.02
C CYS A 325 10.03 7.69 -6.09
N ALA A 326 9.00 8.38 -5.58
CA ALA A 326 8.88 9.82 -5.56
C ALA A 326 10.05 10.53 -4.86
N ASP A 327 10.77 9.87 -3.93
CA ASP A 327 11.98 10.44 -3.32
C ASP A 327 13.01 10.84 -4.39
N SER A 328 13.13 10.04 -5.46
CA SER A 328 14.01 10.26 -6.61
C SER A 328 13.77 11.60 -7.30
N TRP A 329 12.64 12.26 -7.03
CA TRP A 329 12.26 13.53 -7.63
C TRP A 329 12.71 14.75 -6.84
N HIS A 330 13.34 14.59 -5.68
CA HIS A 330 13.72 15.71 -4.81
C HIS A 330 15.25 15.81 -4.65
N PRO A 331 15.86 17.00 -4.81
CA PRO A 331 17.31 17.13 -4.77
C PRO A 331 17.93 16.96 -3.37
N ASP A 332 17.17 17.19 -2.30
CA ASP A 332 17.66 17.14 -0.92
C ASP A 332 17.99 15.71 -0.44
N VAL A 333 17.27 14.70 -0.92
CA VAL A 333 17.61 13.29 -0.63
C VAL A 333 18.92 12.85 -1.29
N TYR A 334 19.25 13.39 -2.48
CA TYR A 334 20.55 13.16 -3.11
C TYR A 334 21.68 13.82 -2.32
N ALA A 335 21.46 15.03 -1.80
CA ALA A 335 22.45 15.69 -0.95
C ALA A 335 22.72 14.87 0.33
N ALA A 336 21.70 14.29 0.95
CA ALA A 336 21.89 13.41 2.11
C ALA A 336 22.68 12.14 1.77
N LEU A 337 22.40 11.52 0.62
CA LEU A 337 23.15 10.34 0.15
C LEU A 337 24.59 10.69 -0.25
N GLU A 338 24.81 11.87 -0.83
CA GLU A 338 26.14 12.40 -1.16
C GLU A 338 26.97 12.65 0.12
N ASP A 339 26.37 13.23 1.16
CA ASP A 339 27.01 13.44 2.46
C ASP A 339 27.38 12.09 3.13
N GLY A 340 26.58 11.04 2.87
CA GLY A 340 26.87 9.65 3.24
C GLY A 340 27.87 8.94 2.32
N GLY A 341 28.28 9.58 1.22
CA GLY A 341 29.25 9.08 0.24
C GLY A 341 28.73 7.99 -0.68
N ALA A 342 27.45 7.98 -1.05
CA ALA A 342 26.88 6.99 -1.96
C ALA A 342 27.59 6.98 -3.33
N GLU A 343 28.04 5.80 -3.76
CA GLU A 343 28.74 5.55 -5.03
C GLU A 343 27.81 4.92 -6.08
N VAL A 344 26.75 4.25 -5.63
CA VAL A 344 25.73 3.61 -6.48
C VAL A 344 24.35 3.92 -5.92
N LEU A 345 23.37 4.15 -6.80
CA LEU A 345 22.01 4.52 -6.41
C LEU A 345 20.96 3.52 -6.94
N ALA A 346 20.04 3.09 -6.07
CA ALA A 346 18.92 2.23 -6.44
C ALA A 346 17.58 2.91 -6.15
N VAL A 347 16.65 2.82 -7.10
CA VAL A 347 15.31 3.41 -6.99
C VAL A 347 14.23 2.36 -7.27
N PRO A 348 13.74 1.66 -6.24
CA PRO A 348 12.47 0.94 -6.32
C PRO A 348 11.33 1.93 -6.62
N ALA A 349 10.56 1.68 -7.67
CA ALA A 349 9.47 2.53 -8.09
C ALA A 349 8.20 1.72 -8.42
N PHE A 350 7.05 2.37 -8.35
CA PHE A 350 5.80 1.87 -8.88
C PHE A 350 5.08 3.02 -9.59
N LEU A 351 4.83 2.83 -10.89
CA LEU A 351 4.06 3.75 -11.70
C LEU A 351 2.67 3.13 -11.91
N GLN A 352 1.67 3.69 -11.23
CA GLN A 352 0.31 3.18 -11.21
C GLN A 352 -0.46 3.60 -12.48
N GLY A 353 -1.29 2.69 -12.99
CA GLY A 353 -2.08 2.86 -14.20
C GLY A 353 -1.43 2.19 -15.41
N ASP A 354 -2.26 1.83 -16.39
CA ASP A 354 -1.83 1.20 -17.64
C ASP A 354 -1.59 2.28 -18.71
N ASP A 355 -0.59 2.06 -19.56
CA ASP A 355 -0.22 2.94 -20.69
C ASP A 355 0.06 4.40 -20.29
N VAL A 356 0.55 4.64 -19.07
CA VAL A 356 0.80 6.00 -18.56
C VAL A 356 2.18 6.53 -18.95
N TRP A 357 3.14 5.69 -19.33
CA TRP A 357 4.52 6.09 -19.62
C TRP A 357 4.64 7.14 -20.73
N ASP A 358 3.80 7.04 -21.76
CA ASP A 358 3.80 7.94 -22.90
C ASP A 358 2.74 9.05 -22.81
N GLU A 359 1.93 9.05 -21.74
CA GLU A 359 0.92 10.08 -21.50
C GLU A 359 1.55 11.36 -20.93
N PRO A 360 0.92 12.54 -21.11
CA PRO A 360 1.43 13.79 -20.56
C PRO A 360 1.56 13.74 -19.03
N TRP A 361 2.77 14.00 -18.53
CA TRP A 361 3.04 14.04 -17.10
C TRP A 361 2.26 15.16 -16.42
N GLY A 362 1.43 14.82 -15.44
CA GLY A 362 0.58 15.79 -14.72
C GLY A 362 1.34 16.71 -13.75
N GLY A 363 2.61 16.43 -13.49
CA GLY A 363 3.41 17.12 -12.46
C GLY A 363 3.18 16.57 -11.05
N TYR A 364 4.09 16.93 -10.12
CA TYR A 364 3.96 16.53 -8.72
C TYR A 364 2.92 17.34 -7.96
N THR A 365 2.07 16.65 -7.21
CA THR A 365 1.10 17.26 -6.28
C THR A 365 1.53 17.14 -4.82
N THR A 366 2.73 16.59 -4.56
CA THR A 366 3.40 16.48 -3.26
C THR A 366 4.81 17.06 -3.38
N PRO A 367 5.24 17.83 -2.37
CA PRO A 367 5.73 19.20 -2.56
C PRO A 367 6.58 19.33 -3.81
N TRP A 368 6.07 20.06 -4.81
CA TRP A 368 6.70 20.23 -6.11
C TRP A 368 8.23 20.38 -6.01
N PRO A 369 9.05 19.56 -6.69
CA PRO A 369 10.50 19.64 -6.62
C PRO A 369 11.00 21.06 -6.91
N GLY A 370 11.83 21.61 -6.04
CA GLY A 370 12.22 23.03 -6.11
C GLY A 370 12.96 23.42 -7.39
N ASP A 371 13.57 22.45 -8.06
CA ASP A 371 14.39 22.57 -9.27
C ASP A 371 13.62 22.25 -10.57
N ALA A 372 12.47 21.56 -10.50
CA ALA A 372 11.71 21.16 -11.68
C ALA A 372 10.83 22.32 -12.21
N PRO A 373 10.93 22.71 -13.49
CA PRO A 373 10.07 23.75 -14.07
C PRO A 373 8.60 23.33 -14.10
N ARG A 374 7.70 24.17 -13.56
CA ARG A 374 6.24 23.94 -13.65
C ARG A 374 5.69 23.90 -15.07
N SER A 375 6.42 24.45 -16.04
CA SER A 375 6.08 24.38 -17.46
C SER A 375 6.23 22.99 -18.07
N ASP A 376 6.87 22.06 -17.36
CA ASP A 376 7.15 20.72 -17.86
C ASP A 376 5.96 19.78 -17.64
N ALA A 377 5.11 20.07 -16.65
CA ALA A 377 3.82 19.43 -16.50
C ALA A 377 2.91 19.71 -17.71
N GLY A 378 2.36 18.64 -18.28
CA GLY A 378 1.56 18.62 -19.50
C GLY A 378 2.37 18.81 -20.78
N ARG A 379 3.69 19.03 -20.69
CA ARG A 379 4.60 19.18 -21.84
C ARG A 379 5.43 17.93 -22.08
N LEU A 380 6.00 17.37 -21.01
CA LEU A 380 6.73 16.09 -21.05
C LEU A 380 5.75 14.93 -20.95
N THR A 381 6.10 13.79 -21.52
CA THR A 381 5.47 12.52 -21.13
C THR A 381 5.90 12.08 -19.74
N GLU A 382 5.21 11.13 -19.13
CA GLU A 382 5.57 10.54 -17.83
C GLU A 382 7.00 9.97 -17.86
N GLY A 383 7.36 9.21 -18.90
CA GLY A 383 8.69 8.64 -19.08
C GLY A 383 9.78 9.68 -19.31
N GLU A 384 9.48 10.73 -20.08
CA GLU A 384 10.39 11.88 -20.24
C GLU A 384 10.61 12.61 -18.91
N ALA A 385 9.55 12.77 -18.11
CA ALA A 385 9.64 13.40 -16.80
C ALA A 385 10.47 12.55 -15.82
N TRP A 386 10.27 11.22 -15.77
CA TRP A 386 11.13 10.31 -14.97
C TRP A 386 12.59 10.38 -15.41
N THR A 387 12.85 10.47 -16.71
CA THR A 387 14.23 10.54 -17.23
C THR A 387 14.87 11.90 -16.93
N THR A 388 14.08 12.98 -16.92
CA THR A 388 14.59 14.37 -16.78
C THR A 388 14.71 14.81 -15.32
N HIS A 389 13.74 14.45 -14.49
CA HIS A 389 13.56 15.00 -13.15
C HIS A 389 13.61 13.94 -12.05
N ALA A 390 14.06 12.71 -12.33
CA ALA A 390 14.37 11.73 -11.30
C ALA A 390 15.87 11.36 -11.34
N LEU A 391 16.24 10.18 -10.84
CA LEU A 391 17.61 9.67 -10.78
C LEU A 391 18.46 9.97 -12.02
N ALA A 392 17.98 9.62 -13.22
CA ALA A 392 18.77 9.74 -14.44
C ALA A 392 19.16 11.19 -14.78
N GLY A 393 18.29 12.15 -14.49
CA GLY A 393 18.56 13.57 -14.71
C GLY A 393 19.41 14.21 -13.62
N ARG A 394 19.56 13.55 -12.45
CA ARG A 394 20.25 14.11 -11.28
C ARG A 394 21.56 13.44 -10.92
N ILE A 395 21.82 12.22 -11.40
CA ILE A 395 22.99 11.45 -10.98
C ILE A 395 24.31 12.18 -11.28
N ALA A 396 24.37 12.97 -12.36
CA ALA A 396 25.54 13.74 -12.74
C ALA A 396 25.91 14.86 -11.75
N ASP A 397 24.96 15.27 -10.89
CA ASP A 397 25.17 16.25 -9.83
C ASP A 397 25.58 15.58 -8.49
N THR A 398 25.79 14.26 -8.50
CA THR A 398 26.22 13.45 -7.35
C THR A 398 27.59 12.80 -7.62
N SER A 399 28.20 12.22 -6.60
CA SER A 399 29.40 11.39 -6.68
C SER A 399 29.12 9.96 -7.15
N ALA A 400 27.86 9.56 -7.24
CA ALA A 400 27.49 8.21 -7.66
C ALA A 400 27.86 7.97 -9.14
N ALA A 401 28.57 6.88 -9.40
CA ALA A 401 29.02 6.51 -10.74
C ALA A 401 27.90 5.86 -11.58
N ALA A 402 26.91 5.29 -10.91
CA ALA A 402 25.84 4.54 -11.54
C ALA A 402 24.55 4.51 -10.70
N GLY A 403 23.43 4.32 -11.38
CA GLY A 403 22.17 4.08 -10.72
C GLY A 403 21.13 3.42 -11.60
N LEU A 404 20.12 2.85 -10.93
CA LEU A 404 19.07 2.06 -11.55
C LEU A 404 17.72 2.35 -10.89
N THR A 405 16.73 2.68 -11.71
CA THR A 405 15.31 2.72 -11.33
C THR A 405 14.60 1.47 -11.85
N THR A 406 13.82 0.81 -11.00
CA THR A 406 13.09 -0.43 -11.34
C THR A 406 11.62 -0.31 -10.95
N PHE A 407 10.71 -0.58 -11.89
CA PHE A 407 9.27 -0.40 -11.71
C PHE A 407 8.53 -1.72 -11.48
N LEU A 408 7.55 -1.71 -10.57
CA LEU A 408 6.62 -2.83 -10.37
C LEU A 408 5.76 -3.00 -11.62
N ARG A 409 5.66 -4.23 -12.12
CA ARG A 409 4.80 -4.59 -13.25
C ARG A 409 3.82 -5.69 -12.84
N GLY A 410 2.70 -5.79 -13.54
CA GLY A 410 1.74 -6.88 -13.38
C GLY A 410 0.27 -6.46 -13.28
N GLY A 411 -0.60 -7.46 -13.22
CA GLY A 411 -2.05 -7.29 -13.05
C GLY A 411 -2.44 -7.38 -11.59
N LEU A 412 -2.25 -6.28 -10.84
CA LEU A 412 -2.63 -6.22 -9.43
C LEU A 412 -3.96 -5.49 -9.26
N TRP A 413 -5.06 -6.27 -9.24
CA TRP A 413 -6.43 -5.77 -9.17
C TRP A 413 -6.67 -4.66 -10.22
N ASP A 414 -7.27 -3.55 -9.82
CA ASP A 414 -7.56 -2.37 -10.65
C ASP A 414 -6.50 -1.27 -10.52
N LEU A 415 -5.28 -1.61 -10.07
CA LEU A 415 -4.21 -0.62 -9.92
C LEU A 415 -3.59 -0.24 -11.27
N GLY A 416 -3.49 -1.22 -12.18
CA GLY A 416 -2.64 -1.12 -13.36
C GLY A 416 -1.15 -1.00 -13.02
N SER A 417 -0.30 -1.09 -14.03
CA SER A 417 1.12 -0.85 -13.86
C SER A 417 1.79 -0.42 -15.15
N ASP A 418 2.76 0.47 -15.04
CA ASP A 418 3.62 0.83 -16.15
C ASP A 418 5.05 1.12 -15.67
N GLY A 419 5.90 1.63 -16.55
CA GLY A 419 7.28 1.96 -16.25
C GLY A 419 8.28 1.05 -16.94
N ARG A 420 9.38 1.65 -17.39
CA ARG A 420 10.53 0.95 -17.95
C ARG A 420 11.73 1.19 -17.03
N ALA A 421 12.53 0.16 -16.78
CA ALA A 421 13.76 0.33 -16.00
C ALA A 421 14.61 1.45 -16.59
N ILE A 422 15.21 2.27 -15.73
CA ILE A 422 16.07 3.40 -16.15
C ILE A 422 17.45 3.16 -15.57
N VAL A 423 18.42 2.99 -16.44
CA VAL A 423 19.83 2.83 -16.10
C VAL A 423 20.55 4.12 -16.39
N SER A 424 21.31 4.64 -15.44
CA SER A 424 22.19 5.78 -15.65
C SER A 424 23.61 5.45 -15.22
N ALA A 425 24.58 5.53 -16.13
CA ALA A 425 25.98 5.25 -15.87
C ALA A 425 26.86 5.95 -16.91
N ASN A 426 28.05 6.40 -16.52
CA ASN A 426 29.02 7.04 -17.43
C ASN A 426 28.45 8.25 -18.22
N GLY A 427 27.50 8.98 -17.64
CA GLY A 427 26.83 10.12 -18.29
C GLY A 427 25.85 9.73 -19.40
N GLU A 428 25.56 8.43 -19.58
CA GLU A 428 24.52 7.93 -20.48
C GLU A 428 23.33 7.43 -19.68
N THR A 429 22.13 7.61 -20.24
CA THR A 429 20.90 6.99 -19.74
C THR A 429 20.38 5.99 -20.76
N ARG A 430 20.00 4.81 -20.30
CA ARG A 430 19.38 3.76 -21.12
C ARG A 430 18.11 3.27 -20.45
N LEU A 431 17.09 3.04 -21.28
CA LEU A 431 15.83 2.46 -20.85
C LEU A 431 15.86 0.95 -21.08
N GLY A 432 15.27 0.18 -20.17
CA GLY A 432 14.94 -1.23 -20.38
C GLY A 432 13.89 -1.43 -21.47
N GLY A 433 13.58 -2.68 -21.79
CA GLY A 433 12.55 -3.03 -22.78
C GLY A 433 11.20 -2.37 -22.53
N ASP A 434 10.50 -2.05 -23.61
CA ASP A 434 9.08 -1.70 -23.59
C ASP A 434 8.29 -2.97 -23.87
N VAL A 435 7.95 -3.70 -22.81
CA VAL A 435 7.34 -5.04 -22.91
C VAL A 435 6.16 -5.20 -21.96
N GLU A 436 5.15 -5.90 -22.45
CA GLU A 436 4.06 -6.45 -21.63
C GLU A 436 4.54 -7.80 -21.08
N GLY A 437 5.04 -7.80 -19.86
CA GLY A 437 5.59 -8.99 -19.20
C GLY A 437 6.66 -8.65 -18.17
N GLY A 438 7.29 -9.69 -17.61
CA GLY A 438 8.41 -9.51 -16.70
C GLY A 438 9.68 -9.11 -17.46
N ALA A 439 10.54 -8.30 -16.84
CA ALA A 439 11.81 -7.90 -17.43
C ALA A 439 12.95 -7.88 -16.41
N ILE A 440 14.16 -8.15 -16.90
CA ILE A 440 15.41 -8.03 -16.12
C ILE A 440 16.32 -7.03 -16.83
N THR A 441 16.84 -6.06 -16.08
CA THR A 441 17.83 -5.10 -16.59
C THR A 441 19.10 -5.20 -15.76
N ALA A 442 20.20 -5.64 -16.35
CA ALA A 442 21.50 -5.72 -15.69
C ALA A 442 22.44 -4.62 -16.19
N LEU A 443 23.01 -3.86 -15.26
CA LEU A 443 24.10 -2.93 -15.50
C LEU A 443 25.38 -3.52 -14.93
N PHE A 444 26.38 -3.78 -15.77
CA PHE A 444 27.73 -4.10 -15.33
C PHE A 444 28.55 -2.82 -15.13
N LEU A 445 29.26 -2.76 -14.01
CA LEU A 445 30.16 -1.67 -13.66
C LEU A 445 31.62 -2.09 -13.88
N PRO A 446 32.52 -1.17 -14.27
CA PRO A 446 33.94 -1.49 -14.36
C PRO A 446 34.50 -2.01 -13.02
N ASP A 447 35.39 -2.99 -13.10
CA ASP A 447 36.15 -3.46 -11.93
C ASP A 447 37.03 -2.33 -11.38
N GLU A 448 37.19 -2.26 -10.06
CA GLU A 448 38.12 -1.28 -9.46
C GLU A 448 39.57 -1.67 -9.80
N THR A 449 40.32 -0.75 -10.39
CA THR A 449 41.71 -0.95 -10.84
C THR A 449 42.73 -0.96 -9.72
#